data_AF-A0A7W1IMK5-F1
#
_entry.id   AF-A0A7W1IMK5-F1
#
_cell.length_a   1.000
_cell.length_b   1.000
_cell.length_c   1.000
_cell.angle_alpha   90.00
_cell.angle_beta   90.00
_cell.angle_gamma   90.00
#
_symmetry.space_group_name_H-M   'P 1'
#
loop_
_entity.id
_entity.type
_entity.pdbx_description
1 polymer ?
#
loop_
_entity_poly.entity_id
_entity_poly.type
_entity_poly.pdbx_seq_one_letter_code
_entity_poly.pdbx_strand_id
1 'polypeptide(L)'
;MKIKKFTCNNCGAPKVNAYKSPYIVCDYCGNLTDIDYTMSLQAWNADEKRAEKYQKANLNFQNKLNGCLINKNKKEYYELQVKYWDLYYRLYPEYLPPTINFEDNFYAQFLAICANSATVAAFDEEYQKVVKKQYHLQSQVEYYTEKGATKVKGESFFRMINEYIDSLKEDFKLFYDNPDYALMHKVFPYDVNLKMKVSTVVQIWLPYLNDADAKKFLKKTGFTQDYIDPPKVEGHTSNCQHCKTELFVPANALKVHCEECHKTNIIKSKFNCMSCGVENEIPEHPVNTIDCIACKIENRLIVAQFG
;
A
#
# COMPACT_ATOMS: atom_id res chain seq x y z
N MET A 1 -13.58 12.65 12.37
CA MET A 1 -13.03 12.22 11.06
C MET A 1 -13.70 10.91 10.72
N LYS A 2 -14.20 10.75 9.48
CA LYS A 2 -14.71 9.45 9.03
C LYS A 2 -13.54 8.54 8.64
N ILE A 3 -13.70 7.24 8.83
CA ILE A 3 -12.76 6.21 8.40
C ILE A 3 -13.39 5.35 7.31
N LYS A 4 -12.56 4.77 6.45
CA LYS A 4 -12.99 3.78 5.47
C LYS A 4 -13.59 2.58 6.21
N LYS A 5 -14.81 2.19 5.85
CA LYS A 5 -15.42 0.93 6.31
C LYS A 5 -14.58 -0.22 5.78
N PHE A 6 -14.07 -1.01 6.70
CA PHE A 6 -12.99 -1.94 6.40
C PHE A 6 -13.03 -3.16 7.34
N THR A 7 -12.62 -4.31 6.81
CA THR A 7 -12.49 -5.58 7.52
C THR A 7 -11.10 -6.15 7.25
N CYS A 8 -10.33 -6.41 8.31
CA CYS A 8 -8.96 -6.91 8.19
C CYS A 8 -8.90 -8.23 7.40
N ASN A 9 -8.08 -8.27 6.36
CA ASN A 9 -7.86 -9.49 5.57
C ASN A 9 -7.21 -10.64 6.36
N ASN A 10 -6.54 -10.33 7.48
CA ASN A 10 -5.84 -11.33 8.31
C ASN A 10 -6.69 -11.87 9.46
N CYS A 11 -7.40 -11.01 10.19
CA CYS A 11 -8.15 -11.41 11.38
C CYS A 11 -9.67 -11.14 11.31
N GLY A 12 -10.15 -10.47 10.26
CA GLY A 12 -11.57 -10.14 10.11
C GLY A 12 -12.08 -9.01 11.01
N ALA A 13 -11.23 -8.37 11.81
CA ALA A 13 -11.65 -7.27 12.68
C ALA A 13 -11.83 -5.95 11.91
N PRO A 14 -12.75 -5.07 12.34
CA PRO A 14 -12.92 -3.76 11.73
C PRO A 14 -11.78 -2.80 12.10
N LYS A 15 -11.62 -1.72 11.32
CA LYS A 15 -10.85 -0.54 11.75
C LYS A 15 -11.73 0.28 12.70
N VAL A 16 -11.19 0.71 13.83
CA VAL A 16 -11.92 1.45 14.86
C VAL A 16 -11.22 2.73 15.29
N ASN A 17 -9.90 2.81 15.16
CA ASN A 17 -9.15 4.05 15.37
C ASN A 17 -9.09 4.87 14.08
N ALA A 18 -9.03 6.19 14.23
CA ALA A 18 -8.61 7.07 13.14
C ALA A 18 -7.19 6.73 12.68
N TYR A 19 -6.88 7.02 11.43
CA TYR A 19 -5.54 6.88 10.85
C TYR A 19 -5.12 8.18 10.15
N LYS A 20 -3.81 8.45 10.14
CA LYS A 20 -3.24 9.69 9.59
C LYS A 20 -2.50 9.45 8.28
N SER A 21 -2.18 8.19 7.96
CA SER A 21 -1.48 7.82 6.74
C SER A 21 -2.42 7.16 5.72
N PRO A 22 -2.01 7.08 4.45
CA PRO A 22 -2.69 6.25 3.45
C PRO A 22 -2.77 4.77 3.80
N TYR A 23 -1.97 4.28 4.74
CA TYR A 23 -1.91 2.88 5.14
C TYR A 23 -2.90 2.58 6.26
N ILE A 24 -3.69 1.53 6.08
CA ILE A 24 -4.62 1.05 7.09
C ILE A 24 -4.01 -0.17 7.75
N VAL A 25 -3.62 0.00 9.01
CA VAL A 25 -3.16 -1.08 9.89
C VAL A 25 -4.30 -1.50 10.82
N CYS A 26 -4.47 -2.80 11.01
CA CYS A 26 -5.54 -3.33 11.87
C CYS A 26 -5.31 -2.98 13.35
N ASP A 27 -6.34 -2.46 14.02
CA ASP A 27 -6.30 -2.10 15.44
C ASP A 27 -6.33 -3.29 16.42
N TYR A 28 -6.39 -4.52 15.90
CA TYR A 28 -6.48 -5.74 16.70
C TYR A 28 -5.26 -6.65 16.51
N CYS A 29 -4.85 -6.92 15.27
CA CYS A 29 -3.70 -7.78 14.99
C CYS A 29 -2.44 -7.01 14.57
N GLY A 30 -2.53 -5.69 14.34
CA GLY A 30 -1.40 -4.88 13.88
C GLY A 30 -0.96 -5.16 12.44
N ASN A 31 -1.74 -5.91 11.65
CA ASN A 31 -1.39 -6.23 10.27
C ASN A 31 -1.70 -5.06 9.33
N LEU A 32 -0.76 -4.72 8.44
CA LEU A 32 -1.02 -3.82 7.31
C LEU A 32 -1.97 -4.52 6.35
N THR A 33 -3.14 -3.93 6.09
CA THR A 33 -4.27 -4.71 5.59
C THR A 33 -5.04 -4.02 4.46
N ASP A 34 -4.95 -2.69 4.35
CA ASP A 34 -5.51 -1.95 3.20
C ASP A 34 -4.86 -0.57 3.07
N ILE A 35 -5.32 0.20 2.09
CA ILE A 35 -5.00 1.62 1.90
C ILE A 35 -6.28 2.46 1.85
N ASP A 36 -6.15 3.73 2.21
CA ASP A 36 -7.17 4.75 1.98
C ASP A 36 -6.78 5.64 0.81
N TYR A 37 -7.56 5.52 -0.27
CA TYR A 37 -7.35 6.25 -1.52
C TYR A 37 -7.53 7.76 -1.35
N THR A 38 -8.50 8.19 -0.54
CA THR A 38 -8.73 9.61 -0.30
C THR A 38 -7.58 10.21 0.48
N MET A 39 -7.04 9.49 1.46
CA MET A 39 -5.86 9.96 2.19
C MET A 39 -4.61 10.00 1.31
N SER A 40 -4.42 9.03 0.40
CA SER A 40 -3.34 9.11 -0.60
C SER A 40 -3.44 10.41 -1.41
N LEU A 41 -4.64 10.72 -1.92
CA LEU A 41 -4.86 11.94 -2.71
C LEU A 41 -4.60 13.21 -1.90
N GLN A 42 -5.03 13.24 -0.64
CA GLN A 42 -4.79 14.38 0.24
C GLN A 42 -3.30 14.58 0.49
N ALA A 43 -2.56 13.51 0.78
CA ALA A 43 -1.12 13.58 0.99
C ALA A 43 -0.38 14.13 -0.25
N TRP A 44 -0.71 13.62 -1.44
CA TRP A 44 -0.08 14.10 -2.68
C TRP A 44 -0.30 15.61 -2.92
N ASN A 45 -1.51 16.08 -2.66
CA ASN A 45 -1.94 17.45 -2.96
C ASN A 45 -1.79 18.42 -1.77
N ALA A 46 -1.18 17.99 -0.66
CA ALA A 46 -1.09 18.78 0.56
C ALA A 46 -0.21 20.04 0.43
N ASP A 47 0.81 20.01 -0.43
CA ASP A 47 1.75 21.12 -0.64
C ASP A 47 2.19 21.21 -2.10
N GLU A 48 1.77 22.28 -2.78
CA GLU A 48 2.11 22.57 -4.17
C GLU A 48 3.63 22.77 -4.36
N LYS A 49 4.32 23.40 -3.40
CA LYS A 49 5.79 23.63 -3.51
C LYS A 49 6.54 22.32 -3.45
N ARG A 50 6.09 21.39 -2.60
CA ARG A 50 6.59 20.01 -2.58
C ARG A 50 6.38 19.33 -3.94
N ALA A 51 5.18 19.43 -4.51
CA ALA A 51 4.87 18.85 -5.81
C ALA A 51 5.77 19.41 -6.93
N GLU A 52 5.97 20.73 -6.98
CA GLU A 52 6.88 21.37 -7.93
C GLU A 52 8.33 20.89 -7.77
N LYS A 53 8.82 20.82 -6.52
CA LYS A 53 10.18 20.33 -6.22
C LYS A 53 10.37 18.91 -6.72
N TYR A 54 9.39 18.04 -6.46
CA TYR A 54 9.38 16.67 -6.97
C TYR A 54 9.41 16.63 -8.49
N GLN A 55 8.54 17.38 -9.18
CA GLN A 55 8.46 17.39 -10.64
C GLN A 55 9.78 17.83 -11.30
N LYS A 56 10.39 18.91 -10.79
CA LYS A 56 11.68 19.42 -11.28
C LYS A 56 12.79 18.38 -11.11
N ALA A 57 12.85 17.73 -9.95
CA ALA A 57 13.84 16.71 -9.68
C ALA A 57 13.61 15.43 -10.51
N ASN A 58 12.35 15.00 -10.64
CA ASN A 58 11.98 13.84 -11.45
C ASN A 58 12.43 14.03 -12.91
N LEU A 59 12.17 15.20 -13.51
CA LEU A 59 12.63 15.51 -14.87
C LEU A 59 14.16 15.35 -15.01
N ASN A 60 14.93 15.83 -14.02
CA ASN A 60 16.39 15.70 -14.01
C ASN A 60 16.82 14.22 -13.95
N PHE A 61 16.20 13.43 -13.07
CA PHE A 61 16.47 12.00 -12.99
C PHE A 61 16.11 11.27 -14.28
N GLN A 62 14.94 11.52 -14.86
CA GLN A 62 14.51 10.90 -16.12
C GLN A 62 15.51 11.15 -17.25
N ASN A 63 16.00 12.38 -17.40
CA ASN A 63 17.01 12.71 -18.41
C ASN A 63 18.31 11.91 -18.23
N LYS A 64 18.78 11.77 -16.98
CA LYS A 64 20.00 11.00 -16.67
C LYS A 64 19.80 9.50 -16.87
N LEU A 65 18.68 8.97 -16.40
CA LEU A 65 18.31 7.56 -16.56
C LEU A 65 18.21 7.17 -18.05
N ASN A 66 17.63 8.04 -18.87
CA ASN A 66 17.60 7.85 -20.32
C ASN A 66 19.01 7.82 -20.94
N GLY A 67 19.91 8.70 -20.48
CA GLY A 67 21.32 8.67 -20.88
C GLY A 67 21.99 7.34 -20.54
N CYS A 68 21.73 6.79 -19.35
CA CYS A 68 22.25 5.47 -18.96
C CYS A 68 21.67 4.33 -19.83
N LEU A 69 20.40 4.40 -20.24
CA LEU A 69 19.82 3.40 -21.15
C LEU A 69 20.47 3.44 -22.53
N ILE A 70 20.67 4.63 -23.10
CA ILE A 70 21.34 4.80 -24.40
C ILE A 70 22.77 4.25 -24.34
N ASN A 71 23.49 4.54 -23.25
CA ASN A 71 24.87 4.10 -23.04
C ASN A 71 24.98 2.67 -22.48
N LYS A 72 23.85 1.98 -22.27
CA LYS A 72 23.76 0.66 -21.62
C LYS A 72 24.47 0.59 -20.25
N ASN A 73 24.56 1.72 -19.53
CA ASN A 73 25.24 1.82 -18.24
C ASN A 73 24.31 1.40 -17.08
N LYS A 74 24.16 0.08 -16.89
CA LYS A 74 23.28 -0.49 -15.85
C LYS A 74 23.70 -0.09 -14.43
N LYS A 75 25.01 0.04 -14.17
CA LYS A 75 25.53 0.40 -12.84
C LYS A 75 25.13 1.83 -12.47
N GLU A 76 25.37 2.78 -13.35
CA GLU A 76 24.99 4.19 -13.11
C GLU A 76 23.46 4.35 -13.05
N TYR A 77 22.71 3.60 -13.86
CA TYR A 77 21.25 3.56 -13.79
C TYR A 77 20.77 3.16 -12.38
N TYR A 78 21.34 2.08 -11.81
CA TYR A 78 21.02 1.64 -10.45
C TYR A 78 21.35 2.72 -9.41
N GLU A 79 22.54 3.33 -9.48
CA GLU A 79 22.94 4.39 -8.53
C GLU A 79 22.02 5.61 -8.60
N LEU A 80 21.53 5.97 -9.80
CA LEU A 80 20.53 7.02 -9.99
C LEU A 80 19.16 6.62 -9.44
N GLN A 81 18.74 5.37 -9.63
CA GLN A 81 17.48 4.87 -9.07
C GLN A 81 17.48 4.90 -7.54
N VAL A 82 18.58 4.54 -6.89
CA VAL A 82 18.71 4.67 -5.42
C VAL A 82 18.49 6.12 -4.97
N LYS A 83 19.14 7.07 -5.65
CA LYS A 83 19.00 8.51 -5.35
C LYS A 83 17.58 9.03 -5.62
N TYR A 84 16.96 8.56 -6.69
CA TYR A 84 15.58 8.92 -7.03
C TYR A 84 14.60 8.45 -5.97
N TRP A 85 14.65 7.17 -5.59
CA TRP A 85 13.76 6.61 -4.57
C TRP A 85 13.99 7.25 -3.20
N ASP A 86 15.24 7.51 -2.81
CA ASP A 86 15.53 8.23 -1.56
C ASP A 86 14.93 9.64 -1.57
N LEU A 87 15.07 10.39 -2.67
CA LEU A 87 14.43 11.70 -2.80
C LEU A 87 12.91 11.58 -2.70
N TYR A 88 12.31 10.62 -3.41
CA TYR A 88 10.86 10.43 -3.44
C TYR A 88 10.31 10.23 -2.03
N TYR A 89 10.83 9.26 -1.27
CA TYR A 89 10.34 8.98 0.07
C TYR A 89 10.64 10.09 1.07
N ARG A 90 11.73 10.84 0.91
CA ARG A 90 11.99 12.02 1.75
C ARG A 90 11.03 13.17 1.48
N LEU A 91 10.57 13.34 0.25
CA LEU A 91 9.56 14.35 -0.08
C LEU A 91 8.17 13.89 0.38
N TYR A 92 7.87 12.62 0.19
CA TYR A 92 6.57 12.01 0.46
C TYR A 92 6.68 10.86 1.47
N PRO A 93 7.04 11.15 2.73
CA PRO A 93 7.17 10.12 3.76
C PRO A 93 5.85 9.40 4.05
N GLU A 94 4.71 10.00 3.72
CA GLU A 94 3.38 9.38 3.84
C GLU A 94 3.21 8.14 2.95
N TYR A 95 4.06 7.98 1.93
CA TYR A 95 4.11 6.81 1.06
C TYR A 95 5.21 5.82 1.45
N LEU A 96 5.98 6.10 2.50
CA LEU A 96 6.88 5.10 3.07
C LEU A 96 6.03 4.06 3.83
N PRO A 97 6.20 2.75 3.57
CA PRO A 97 5.52 1.71 4.34
C PRO A 97 5.65 1.94 5.85
N PRO A 98 4.60 1.70 6.66
CA PRO A 98 4.63 2.00 8.10
C PRO A 98 5.70 1.24 8.89
N THR A 99 6.21 0.14 8.34
CA THR A 99 7.27 -0.68 8.95
C THR A 99 8.69 -0.19 8.67
N ILE A 100 8.85 0.85 7.84
CA ILE A 100 10.14 1.39 7.42
C ILE A 100 10.34 2.78 8.04
N ASN A 101 11.45 2.95 8.76
CA ASN A 101 11.91 4.25 9.26
C ASN A 101 13.23 4.62 8.59
N PHE A 102 13.44 5.92 8.33
CA PHE A 102 14.66 6.42 7.69
C PHE A 102 15.96 6.11 8.45
N GLU A 103 15.87 5.93 9.78
CA GLU A 103 17.02 5.73 10.68
C GLU A 103 17.44 4.26 10.78
N ASP A 104 16.60 3.33 10.32
CA ASP A 104 16.84 1.90 10.45
C ASP A 104 17.55 1.35 9.21
N ASN A 105 18.42 0.35 9.39
CA ASN A 105 19.08 -0.38 8.29
C ASN A 105 18.10 -0.96 7.25
N PHE A 106 16.83 -1.12 7.63
CA PHE A 106 15.76 -1.62 6.80
C PHE A 106 15.41 -0.68 5.65
N TYR A 107 15.55 0.64 5.83
CA TYR A 107 15.29 1.62 4.77
C TYR A 107 16.27 1.48 3.60
N ALA A 108 17.56 1.29 3.88
CA ALA A 108 18.56 1.10 2.83
C ALA A 108 18.31 -0.19 2.02
N GLN A 109 17.89 -1.27 2.67
CA GLN A 109 17.54 -2.53 1.99
C GLN A 109 16.29 -2.36 1.11
N PHE A 110 15.27 -1.67 1.62
CA PHE A 110 14.07 -1.35 0.85
C PHE A 110 14.37 -0.48 -0.37
N LEU A 111 15.21 0.55 -0.22
CA LEU A 111 15.68 1.37 -1.33
C LEU A 111 16.44 0.55 -2.38
N ALA A 112 17.31 -0.37 -1.94
CA ALA A 112 18.06 -1.24 -2.83
C ALA A 112 17.12 -2.12 -3.68
N ILE A 113 16.04 -2.66 -3.09
CA ILE A 113 15.03 -3.44 -3.83
C ILE A 113 14.28 -2.57 -4.82
N CYS A 114 13.83 -1.37 -4.42
CA CYS A 114 13.15 -0.43 -5.32
C CYS A 114 14.05 -0.05 -6.51
N ALA A 115 15.33 0.22 -6.25
CA ALA A 115 16.28 0.58 -7.29
C ALA A 115 16.65 -0.61 -8.19
N ASN A 116 16.85 -1.79 -7.61
CA ASN A 116 17.21 -2.99 -8.34
C ASN A 116 16.08 -3.41 -9.28
N SER A 117 14.85 -3.50 -8.78
CA SER A 117 13.68 -3.88 -9.59
C SER A 117 13.44 -2.91 -10.75
N ALA A 118 13.52 -1.61 -10.50
CA ALA A 118 13.44 -0.60 -11.56
C ALA A 118 14.57 -0.75 -12.59
N THR A 119 15.79 -1.06 -12.14
CA THR A 119 16.95 -1.27 -13.02
C THR A 119 16.82 -2.55 -13.84
N VAL A 120 16.36 -3.65 -13.24
CA VAL A 120 16.16 -4.91 -13.96
C VAL A 120 15.11 -4.72 -15.05
N ALA A 121 13.94 -4.18 -14.70
CA ALA A 121 12.86 -3.94 -15.64
C ALA A 121 13.26 -3.01 -16.80
N ALA A 122 14.04 -1.95 -16.52
CA ALA A 122 14.48 -1.01 -17.55
C ALA A 122 15.44 -1.62 -18.60
N PHE A 123 16.14 -2.70 -18.24
CA PHE A 123 17.08 -3.40 -19.13
C PHE A 123 16.57 -4.76 -19.60
N ASP A 124 15.34 -5.14 -19.25
CA ASP A 124 14.69 -6.39 -19.66
C ASP A 124 13.93 -6.18 -20.99
N GLU A 125 14.38 -6.86 -22.04
CA GLU A 125 13.80 -6.73 -23.38
C GLU A 125 12.35 -7.22 -23.46
N GLU A 126 11.97 -8.25 -22.69
CA GLU A 126 10.59 -8.75 -22.66
C GLU A 126 9.69 -7.74 -21.95
N TYR A 127 10.15 -7.18 -20.83
CA TYR A 127 9.44 -6.10 -20.15
C TYR A 127 9.26 -4.88 -21.07
N GLN A 128 10.28 -4.52 -21.86
CA GLN A 128 10.16 -3.42 -22.84
C GLN A 128 9.10 -3.71 -23.93
N LYS A 129 8.82 -4.97 -24.29
CA LYS A 129 7.73 -5.30 -25.22
C LYS A 129 6.36 -5.03 -24.59
N VAL A 130 6.18 -5.39 -23.32
CA VAL A 130 4.95 -5.10 -22.56
C VAL A 130 4.72 -3.59 -22.48
N VAL A 131 5.76 -2.82 -22.12
CA VAL A 131 5.71 -1.36 -22.07
C VAL A 131 5.34 -0.76 -23.43
N LYS A 132 5.92 -1.24 -24.54
CA LYS A 132 5.56 -0.78 -25.90
C LYS A 132 4.09 -1.07 -26.24
N LYS A 133 3.58 -2.25 -25.86
CA LYS A 133 2.17 -2.60 -26.04
C LYS A 133 1.25 -1.65 -25.27
N GLN A 134 1.60 -1.35 -24.02
CA GLN A 134 0.85 -0.38 -23.20
C GLN A 134 0.86 1.02 -23.81
N TYR A 135 2.02 1.51 -24.28
CA TYR A 135 2.10 2.80 -24.98
C TYR A 135 1.26 2.84 -26.25
N HIS A 136 1.26 1.75 -27.03
CA HIS A 136 0.43 1.65 -28.24
C HIS A 136 -1.06 1.70 -27.92
N LEU A 137 -1.52 1.01 -26.87
CA LEU A 137 -2.93 1.08 -26.45
C LEU A 137 -3.29 2.46 -25.90
N GLN A 138 -2.37 3.10 -25.17
CA GLN A 138 -2.57 4.44 -24.65
C GLN A 138 -2.70 5.49 -25.77
N SER A 139 -1.93 5.36 -26.86
CA SER A 139 -2.04 6.28 -28.01
C SER A 139 -3.34 6.13 -28.80
N GLN A 140 -4.06 5.02 -28.60
CA GLN A 140 -5.38 4.77 -29.18
C GLN A 140 -6.54 5.22 -28.28
N VAL A 141 -6.27 5.85 -27.13
CA VAL A 141 -7.32 6.41 -26.28
C VAL A 141 -7.94 7.61 -27.00
N GLU A 142 -9.26 7.57 -27.13
CA GLU A 142 -10.02 8.62 -27.78
C GLU A 142 -10.55 9.61 -26.74
N TYR A 143 -10.43 10.90 -27.06
CA TYR A 143 -10.86 11.99 -26.20
C TYR A 143 -12.04 12.75 -26.82
N TYR A 144 -12.87 13.34 -25.98
CA TYR A 144 -13.94 14.26 -26.37
C TYR A 144 -14.04 15.40 -25.35
N THR A 145 -14.73 16.48 -25.72
CA THR A 145 -14.99 17.60 -24.81
C THR A 145 -16.41 17.53 -24.29
N GLU A 146 -16.58 17.62 -22.98
CA GLU A 146 -17.88 17.69 -22.30
C GLU A 146 -17.85 18.83 -21.28
N LYS A 147 -18.75 19.80 -21.43
CA LYS A 147 -18.85 20.97 -20.53
C LYS A 147 -17.50 21.68 -20.29
N GLY A 148 -16.66 21.78 -21.32
CA GLY A 148 -15.33 22.42 -21.24
C GLY A 148 -14.22 21.55 -20.62
N ALA A 149 -14.53 20.32 -20.20
CA ALA A 149 -13.55 19.36 -19.71
C ALA A 149 -13.19 18.32 -20.79
N THR A 150 -11.92 17.94 -20.86
CA THR A 150 -11.46 16.81 -21.66
C THR A 150 -11.85 15.50 -20.99
N LYS A 151 -12.57 14.64 -21.70
CA LYS A 151 -13.02 13.31 -21.26
C LYS A 151 -12.50 12.23 -22.20
N VAL A 152 -12.40 11.00 -21.72
CA VAL A 152 -12.06 9.83 -22.54
C VAL A 152 -13.29 9.02 -22.89
N LYS A 153 -13.33 8.47 -24.12
CA LYS A 153 -14.37 7.52 -24.51
C LYS A 153 -14.16 6.18 -23.81
N GLY A 154 -15.20 5.72 -23.12
CA GLY A 154 -15.17 4.50 -22.30
C GLY A 154 -14.65 3.26 -23.04
N GLU A 155 -15.02 3.04 -24.30
CA GLU A 155 -14.55 1.87 -25.09
C GLU A 155 -13.02 1.84 -25.22
N SER A 156 -12.42 2.92 -25.72
CA SER A 156 -10.97 3.04 -25.89
C SER A 156 -10.23 2.99 -24.55
N PHE A 157 -10.80 3.61 -23.51
CA PHE A 157 -10.26 3.60 -22.15
C PHE A 157 -10.25 2.19 -21.55
N PHE A 158 -11.39 1.48 -21.59
CA PHE A 158 -11.49 0.16 -20.97
C PHE A 158 -10.62 -0.89 -21.69
N ARG A 159 -10.42 -0.76 -23.00
CA ARG A 159 -9.46 -1.59 -23.74
C ARG A 159 -8.04 -1.43 -23.20
N MET A 160 -7.58 -0.19 -23.06
CA MET A 160 -6.24 0.11 -22.53
C MET A 160 -6.12 -0.30 -21.05
N ILE A 161 -7.09 0.07 -20.20
CA ILE A 161 -6.95 -0.10 -18.74
C ILE A 161 -7.02 -1.56 -18.31
N ASN A 162 -7.76 -2.41 -19.04
CA ASN A 162 -7.82 -3.84 -18.77
C ASN A 162 -6.45 -4.46 -18.98
N GLU A 163 -5.83 -4.22 -20.14
CA GLU A 163 -4.49 -4.70 -20.44
C GLU A 163 -3.49 -4.21 -19.39
N TYR A 164 -3.50 -2.92 -19.07
CA TYR A 164 -2.59 -2.37 -18.07
C TYR A 164 -2.72 -3.06 -16.71
N ILE A 165 -3.94 -3.23 -16.20
CA ILE A 165 -4.19 -3.87 -14.90
C ILE A 165 -3.78 -5.34 -14.92
N ASP A 166 -4.02 -6.04 -16.02
CA ASP A 166 -3.69 -7.46 -16.13
C ASP A 166 -2.16 -7.65 -16.22
N SER A 167 -1.45 -6.86 -17.03
CA SER A 167 0.03 -6.85 -17.02
C SER A 167 0.59 -6.49 -15.65
N LEU A 168 0.02 -5.49 -14.97
CA LEU A 168 0.47 -5.08 -13.63
C LEU A 168 0.38 -6.22 -12.63
N LYS A 169 -0.69 -7.03 -12.67
CA LYS A 169 -0.85 -8.19 -11.77
C LYS A 169 0.20 -9.27 -12.03
N GLU A 170 0.48 -9.53 -13.30
CA GLU A 170 1.51 -10.49 -13.73
C GLU A 170 2.90 -10.02 -13.27
N ASP A 171 3.24 -8.76 -13.52
CA ASP A 171 4.50 -8.15 -13.08
C ASP A 171 4.65 -8.20 -11.55
N PHE A 172 3.57 -7.91 -10.82
CA PHE A 172 3.55 -8.01 -9.37
C PHE A 172 3.78 -9.43 -8.89
N LYS A 173 3.19 -10.42 -9.56
CA LYS A 173 3.41 -11.83 -9.20
C LYS A 173 4.88 -12.19 -9.37
N LEU A 174 5.48 -11.86 -10.53
CA LEU A 174 6.90 -12.09 -10.79
C LEU A 174 7.81 -11.40 -9.77
N PHE A 175 7.47 -10.16 -9.39
CA PHE A 175 8.21 -9.41 -8.38
C PHE A 175 8.16 -10.07 -7.00
N TYR A 176 6.99 -10.51 -6.54
CA TYR A 176 6.83 -11.13 -5.22
C TYR A 176 7.29 -12.59 -5.16
N ASP A 177 7.34 -13.29 -6.30
CA ASP A 177 7.89 -14.64 -6.41
C ASP A 177 9.44 -14.63 -6.51
N ASN A 178 10.06 -13.47 -6.77
CA ASN A 178 11.51 -13.34 -6.84
C ASN A 178 12.15 -13.40 -5.44
N PRO A 179 13.02 -14.40 -5.15
CA PRO A 179 13.67 -14.54 -3.85
C PRO A 179 14.56 -13.34 -3.47
N ASP A 180 15.12 -12.62 -4.44
CA ASP A 180 15.94 -11.41 -4.19
C ASP A 180 15.12 -10.28 -3.56
N TYR A 181 13.78 -10.33 -3.71
CA TYR A 181 12.86 -9.33 -3.19
C TYR A 181 12.02 -9.84 -2.02
N ALA A 182 12.40 -10.97 -1.39
CA ALA A 182 11.66 -11.59 -0.30
C ALA A 182 11.35 -10.64 0.87
N LEU A 183 12.19 -9.61 1.08
CA LEU A 183 11.96 -8.56 2.06
C LEU A 183 10.62 -7.84 1.89
N MET A 184 10.15 -7.72 0.65
CA MET A 184 8.92 -7.02 0.32
C MET A 184 7.71 -7.65 0.98
N HIS A 185 7.69 -8.98 1.20
CA HIS A 185 6.61 -9.63 1.95
C HIS A 185 6.49 -9.12 3.40
N LYS A 186 7.58 -8.64 4.00
CA LYS A 186 7.58 -8.06 5.36
C LYS A 186 7.18 -6.58 5.36
N VAL A 187 7.56 -5.86 4.31
CA VAL A 187 7.33 -4.42 4.19
C VAL A 187 5.91 -4.12 3.70
N PHE A 188 5.50 -4.86 2.68
CA PHE A 188 4.27 -4.68 1.95
C PHE A 188 3.67 -6.02 1.52
N PRO A 189 2.59 -6.46 2.16
CA PRO A 189 1.83 -7.61 1.66
C PRO A 189 1.43 -7.39 0.20
N TYR A 190 1.51 -8.45 -0.61
CA TYR A 190 1.24 -8.44 -2.06
C TYR A 190 -0.04 -7.65 -2.39
N ASP A 191 -1.16 -8.00 -1.76
CA ASP A 191 -2.47 -7.41 -2.05
C ASP A 191 -2.51 -5.91 -1.76
N VAL A 192 -1.85 -5.48 -0.68
CA VAL A 192 -1.82 -4.06 -0.28
C VAL A 192 -0.98 -3.25 -1.26
N ASN A 193 0.18 -3.77 -1.67
CA ASN A 193 1.05 -3.09 -2.63
C ASN A 193 0.43 -3.03 -4.03
N LEU A 194 -0.18 -4.14 -4.49
CA LEU A 194 -0.89 -4.15 -5.76
C LEU A 194 -2.03 -3.12 -5.75
N LYS A 195 -2.83 -3.10 -4.67
CA LYS A 195 -3.89 -2.10 -4.52
C LYS A 195 -3.33 -0.68 -4.50
N MET A 196 -2.19 -0.44 -3.85
CA MET A 196 -1.49 0.85 -3.89
C MET A 196 -1.15 1.26 -5.33
N LYS A 197 -0.57 0.38 -6.13
CA LYS A 197 -0.25 0.70 -7.53
C LYS A 197 -1.49 0.93 -8.38
N VAL A 198 -2.53 0.10 -8.23
CA VAL A 198 -3.81 0.32 -8.91
C VAL A 198 -4.42 1.67 -8.50
N SER A 199 -4.27 2.08 -7.24
CA SER A 199 -4.77 3.36 -6.75
C SER A 199 -4.20 4.54 -7.54
N THR A 200 -2.90 4.55 -7.85
CA THR A 200 -2.25 5.61 -8.63
C THR A 200 -2.86 5.74 -10.03
N VAL A 201 -3.14 4.60 -10.67
CA VAL A 201 -3.79 4.56 -11.98
C VAL A 201 -5.21 5.11 -11.90
N VAL A 202 -5.95 4.76 -10.85
CA VAL A 202 -7.28 5.29 -10.60
C VAL A 202 -7.24 6.82 -10.45
N GLN A 203 -6.29 7.35 -9.68
CA GLN A 203 -6.11 8.80 -9.47
C GLN A 203 -5.88 9.55 -10.78
N ILE A 204 -5.06 9.00 -11.67
CA ILE A 204 -4.73 9.62 -12.95
C ILE A 204 -5.94 9.69 -13.87
N TRP A 205 -6.73 8.61 -13.96
CA TRP A 205 -7.77 8.49 -14.99
C TRP A 205 -9.15 8.96 -14.55
N LEU A 206 -9.48 8.90 -13.25
CA LEU A 206 -10.82 9.24 -12.75
C LEU A 206 -11.31 10.64 -13.20
N PRO A 207 -10.49 11.71 -13.22
CA PRO A 207 -10.92 13.02 -13.70
C PRO A 207 -11.40 13.05 -15.17
N TYR A 208 -10.88 12.15 -16.00
CA TYR A 208 -11.19 12.07 -17.43
C TYR A 208 -12.40 11.20 -17.76
N LEU A 209 -12.97 10.51 -16.77
CA LEU A 209 -14.15 9.66 -16.97
C LEU A 209 -15.45 10.46 -16.81
N ASN A 210 -16.48 10.03 -17.52
CA ASN A 210 -17.87 10.41 -17.20
C ASN A 210 -18.35 9.60 -15.98
N ASP A 211 -19.49 9.98 -15.41
CA ASP A 211 -20.01 9.36 -14.17
C ASP A 211 -20.25 7.85 -14.27
N ALA A 212 -20.73 7.38 -15.43
CA ALA A 212 -21.03 5.97 -15.64
C ALA A 212 -19.73 5.13 -15.70
N ASP A 213 -18.76 5.59 -16.48
CA ASP A 213 -17.48 4.93 -16.64
C ASP A 213 -16.64 5.04 -15.36
N ALA A 214 -16.70 6.16 -14.63
CA ALA A 214 -16.08 6.32 -13.33
C ALA A 214 -16.59 5.30 -12.31
N LYS A 215 -17.92 5.14 -12.20
CA LYS A 215 -18.53 4.13 -11.31
C LYS A 215 -18.11 2.72 -11.71
N LYS A 216 -18.11 2.40 -13.01
CA LYS A 216 -17.67 1.10 -13.52
C LYS A 216 -16.19 0.84 -13.21
N PHE A 217 -15.33 1.84 -13.38
CA PHE A 217 -13.90 1.74 -13.14
C PHE A 217 -13.57 1.57 -11.65
N LEU A 218 -14.19 2.37 -10.77
CA LEU A 218 -14.05 2.25 -9.31
C LEU A 218 -14.50 0.87 -8.81
N LYS A 219 -15.62 0.34 -9.35
CA LYS A 219 -16.11 -1.00 -9.01
C LYS A 219 -15.11 -2.07 -9.45
N LYS A 220 -14.59 -2.00 -10.68
CA LYS A 220 -13.61 -2.96 -11.21
C LYS A 220 -12.30 -2.97 -10.41
N THR A 221 -11.86 -1.80 -9.96
CA THR A 221 -10.58 -1.62 -9.27
C THR A 221 -10.67 -1.78 -7.75
N GLY A 222 -11.86 -1.99 -7.19
CA GLY A 222 -12.06 -2.18 -5.75
C GLY A 222 -11.96 -0.88 -4.93
N PHE A 223 -12.25 0.27 -5.55
CA PHE A 223 -12.24 1.60 -4.94
C PHE A 223 -13.65 2.19 -4.74
N THR A 224 -14.69 1.36 -4.72
CA THR A 224 -16.00 1.72 -4.18
C THR A 224 -15.92 1.70 -2.65
N GLN A 225 -15.66 2.84 -2.03
CA GLN A 225 -15.40 2.94 -0.59
C GLN A 225 -16.57 3.62 0.12
N ASP A 226 -17.00 3.04 1.24
CA ASP A 226 -17.88 3.69 2.20
C ASP A 226 -17.06 4.28 3.34
N TYR A 227 -17.39 5.49 3.76
CA TYR A 227 -16.77 6.15 4.90
C TYR A 227 -17.78 6.26 6.04
N ILE A 228 -17.42 5.71 7.19
CA ILE A 228 -18.25 5.66 8.39
C ILE A 228 -17.59 6.46 9.51
N ASP A 229 -18.38 6.91 10.49
CA ASP A 229 -17.80 7.33 11.75
C ASP A 229 -17.12 6.13 12.42
N PRO A 230 -15.96 6.32 13.08
CA PRO A 230 -15.31 5.24 13.80
C PRO A 230 -16.30 4.58 14.78
N PRO A 231 -16.50 3.25 14.70
CA PRO A 231 -17.44 2.57 15.56
C PRO A 231 -17.02 2.72 17.02
N LYS A 232 -17.99 2.95 17.90
CA LYS A 232 -17.74 2.93 19.35
C LYS A 232 -17.63 1.48 19.80
N VAL A 233 -16.46 1.11 20.30
CA VAL A 233 -16.17 -0.23 20.83
C VAL A 233 -15.67 -0.13 22.26
N GLU A 234 -15.80 -1.21 23.01
CA GLU A 234 -15.17 -1.32 24.33
C GLU A 234 -13.64 -1.32 24.18
N GLY A 235 -12.95 -0.73 25.16
CA GLY A 235 -11.51 -0.63 25.15
C GLY A 235 -11.01 0.23 26.31
N HIS A 236 -9.72 0.51 26.29
CA HIS A 236 -9.07 1.38 27.27
C HIS A 236 -8.02 2.24 26.60
N THR A 237 -7.60 3.28 27.30
CA THR A 237 -6.50 4.13 26.87
C THR A 237 -5.18 3.59 27.42
N SER A 238 -4.14 3.61 26.59
CA SER A 238 -2.77 3.26 26.99
C SER A 238 -1.77 4.17 26.29
N ASN A 239 -0.55 4.27 26.80
CA ASN A 239 0.52 5.04 26.16
C ASN A 239 1.28 4.17 25.18
N CYS A 240 1.61 4.73 24.02
CA CYS A 240 2.52 4.10 23.07
C CYS A 240 3.83 3.70 23.77
N GLN A 241 4.22 2.44 23.63
CA GLN A 241 5.41 1.85 24.21
C GLN A 241 6.68 2.58 23.75
N HIS A 242 6.64 3.23 22.57
CA HIS A 242 7.77 3.90 21.94
C HIS A 242 7.79 5.43 22.10
N CYS A 243 6.73 6.14 21.68
CA CYS A 243 6.70 7.61 21.69
C CYS A 243 5.87 8.20 22.84
N LYS A 244 5.23 7.36 23.66
CA LYS A 244 4.39 7.76 24.80
C LYS A 244 3.10 8.53 24.46
N THR A 245 2.81 8.79 23.18
CA THR A 245 1.51 9.32 22.75
C THR A 245 0.38 8.40 23.21
N GLU A 246 -0.73 9.01 23.62
CA GLU A 246 -1.93 8.30 24.03
C GLU A 246 -2.55 7.51 22.87
N LEU A 247 -2.92 6.26 23.12
CA LEU A 247 -3.53 5.32 22.18
C LEU A 247 -4.83 4.75 22.77
N PHE A 248 -5.86 4.63 21.94
CA PHE A 248 -7.01 3.81 22.27
C PHE A 248 -6.74 2.34 21.87
N VAL A 249 -6.87 1.44 22.84
CA VAL A 249 -6.67 0.01 22.71
C VAL A 249 -8.03 -0.69 22.79
N PRO A 250 -8.57 -1.19 21.67
CA PRO A 250 -9.82 -1.93 21.66
C PRO A 250 -9.73 -3.18 22.54
N ALA A 251 -10.85 -3.59 23.15
CA ALA A 251 -10.93 -4.85 23.86
C ALA A 251 -10.52 -6.01 22.95
N ASN A 252 -9.72 -6.94 23.48
CA ASN A 252 -9.15 -8.08 22.74
C ASN A 252 -8.15 -7.74 21.63
N ALA A 253 -7.69 -6.49 21.53
CA ALA A 253 -6.56 -6.17 20.67
C ALA A 253 -5.29 -6.91 21.15
N LEU A 254 -4.60 -7.56 20.22
CA LEU A 254 -3.30 -8.21 20.45
C LEU A 254 -2.17 -7.23 20.18
N LYS A 255 -2.34 -6.39 19.15
CA LYS A 255 -1.40 -5.36 18.73
C LYS A 255 -2.14 -4.11 18.26
N VAL A 256 -1.57 -2.94 18.53
CA VAL A 256 -2.12 -1.63 18.10
C VAL A 256 -1.02 -0.79 17.46
N HIS A 257 -1.29 -0.27 16.27
CA HIS A 257 -0.37 0.61 15.56
C HIS A 257 -0.46 2.04 16.09
N CYS A 258 0.69 2.68 16.31
CA CYS A 258 0.74 4.10 16.65
C CYS A 258 0.89 4.94 15.39
N GLU A 259 -0.13 5.73 15.06
CA GLU A 259 -0.11 6.63 13.89
C GLU A 259 0.87 7.81 14.02
N GLU A 260 1.44 8.04 15.20
CA GLU A 260 2.39 9.15 15.46
C GLU A 260 3.84 8.75 15.21
N CYS A 261 4.24 7.55 15.65
CA CYS A 261 5.62 7.06 15.49
C CYS A 261 5.75 5.85 14.57
N HIS A 262 4.63 5.41 13.97
CA HIS A 262 4.53 4.27 13.06
C HIS A 262 5.00 2.93 13.65
N LYS A 263 5.15 2.82 14.97
CA LYS A 263 5.51 1.57 15.64
C LYS A 263 4.29 0.82 16.15
N THR A 264 4.35 -0.50 16.05
CA THR A 264 3.30 -1.40 16.54
C THR A 264 3.56 -1.77 17.99
N ASN A 265 2.55 -1.54 18.84
CA ASN A 265 2.56 -1.85 20.26
C ASN A 265 2.05 -3.27 20.48
N ILE A 266 2.75 -4.03 21.32
CA ILE A 266 2.33 -5.39 21.70
C ILE A 266 1.46 -5.26 22.96
N ILE A 267 0.17 -5.54 22.82
CA ILE A 267 -0.80 -5.48 23.93
C ILE A 267 -0.86 -6.82 24.65
N LYS A 268 -0.87 -7.91 23.88
CA LYS A 268 -0.90 -9.28 24.40
C LYS A 268 0.04 -10.15 23.57
N SER A 269 0.99 -10.80 24.23
CA SER A 269 1.94 -11.73 23.60
C SER A 269 1.64 -13.19 23.86
N LYS A 270 0.77 -13.50 24.83
CA LYS A 270 0.44 -14.88 25.23
C LYS A 270 -1.04 -15.08 25.48
N PHE A 271 -1.53 -16.30 25.35
CA PHE A 271 -2.90 -16.68 25.73
C PHE A 271 -2.97 -18.10 26.30
N ASN A 272 -3.93 -18.33 27.20
CA ASN A 272 -4.24 -19.66 27.69
C ASN A 272 -5.29 -20.31 26.79
N CYS A 273 -5.07 -21.57 26.39
CA CYS A 273 -6.02 -22.32 25.59
C CYS A 273 -7.35 -22.47 26.34
N MET A 274 -8.46 -22.19 25.65
CA MET A 274 -9.81 -22.27 26.24
C MET A 274 -10.23 -23.70 26.59
N SER A 275 -9.58 -24.72 26.01
CA SER A 275 -9.89 -26.13 26.26
C SER A 275 -8.97 -26.77 27.31
N CYS A 276 -7.65 -26.70 27.13
CA CYS A 276 -6.71 -27.39 28.02
C CYS A 276 -5.97 -26.47 29.00
N GLY A 277 -6.17 -25.15 28.94
CA GLY A 277 -5.54 -24.17 29.83
C GLY A 277 -4.07 -23.89 29.60
N VAL A 278 -3.39 -24.63 28.72
CA VAL A 278 -1.96 -24.44 28.39
C VAL A 278 -1.72 -23.03 27.83
N GLU A 279 -0.66 -22.36 28.29
CA GLU A 279 -0.19 -21.07 27.77
C GLU A 279 0.45 -21.25 26.38
N ASN A 280 0.13 -20.35 25.45
CA ASN A 280 0.63 -20.33 24.08
C ASN A 280 1.15 -18.92 23.76
N GLU A 281 2.18 -18.86 22.92
CA GLU A 281 2.67 -17.60 22.35
C GLU A 281 1.76 -17.15 21.19
N ILE A 282 1.56 -15.84 21.07
CA ILE A 282 0.86 -15.24 19.95
C ILE A 282 1.88 -14.99 18.82
N PRO A 283 1.63 -15.49 17.59
CA PRO A 283 2.56 -15.31 16.48
C PRO A 283 2.68 -13.84 16.07
N GLU A 284 3.75 -13.52 15.33
CA GLU A 284 4.01 -12.15 14.89
C GLU A 284 2.88 -11.58 14.01
N HIS A 285 2.25 -12.42 13.19
CA HIS A 285 1.10 -12.06 12.34
C HIS A 285 -0.13 -12.88 12.75
N PRO A 286 -0.82 -12.51 13.84
CA PRO A 286 -1.90 -13.32 14.37
C PRO A 286 -3.14 -13.26 13.48
N VAL A 287 -3.55 -14.44 13.02
CA VAL A 287 -4.81 -14.65 12.28
C VAL A 287 -5.98 -14.83 13.26
N ASN A 288 -7.20 -14.99 12.74
CA ASN A 288 -8.42 -15.04 13.56
C ASN A 288 -8.41 -16.19 14.59
N THR A 289 -7.83 -17.34 14.24
CA THR A 289 -7.72 -18.53 15.10
C THR A 289 -6.26 -18.96 15.27
N ILE A 290 -5.89 -19.37 16.48
CA ILE A 290 -4.55 -19.91 16.77
C ILE A 290 -4.70 -21.27 17.45
N ASP A 291 -4.06 -22.28 16.87
CA ASP A 291 -4.07 -23.64 17.41
C ASP A 291 -3.24 -23.71 18.70
N CYS A 292 -3.80 -24.39 19.71
CA CYS A 292 -3.03 -24.66 20.91
C CYS A 292 -1.86 -25.60 20.58
N ILE A 293 -0.65 -25.26 21.06
CA ILE A 293 0.55 -26.07 20.86
C ILE A 293 0.40 -27.50 21.39
N ALA A 294 -0.38 -27.67 22.46
CA ALA A 294 -0.57 -28.95 23.15
C ALA A 294 -1.74 -29.75 22.59
N CYS A 295 -2.97 -29.21 22.60
CA CYS A 295 -4.17 -29.96 22.25
C CYS A 295 -4.65 -29.75 20.80
N LYS A 296 -4.00 -28.87 20.03
CA LYS A 296 -4.34 -28.53 18.63
C LYS A 296 -5.74 -27.96 18.40
N ILE A 297 -6.48 -27.64 19.48
CA ILE A 297 -7.77 -26.97 19.37
C ILE A 297 -7.54 -25.51 18.96
N GLU A 298 -8.32 -25.06 17.98
CA GLU A 298 -8.37 -23.68 17.51
C GLU A 298 -8.89 -22.73 18.61
N ASN A 299 -8.17 -21.64 18.86
CA ASN A 299 -8.57 -20.59 19.80
C ASN A 299 -8.81 -19.28 19.05
N ARG A 300 -10.03 -18.76 19.11
CA ARG A 300 -10.36 -17.45 18.54
C ARG A 300 -10.04 -16.35 19.55
N LEU A 301 -8.98 -15.59 19.29
CA LEU A 301 -8.55 -14.51 20.20
C LEU A 301 -9.14 -13.15 19.85
N ILE A 302 -9.41 -12.93 18.56
CA ILE A 302 -10.00 -11.69 18.07
C ILE A 302 -11.46 -12.00 17.75
N VAL A 303 -12.37 -11.41 18.53
CA VAL A 303 -13.81 -11.53 18.26
C VAL A 303 -14.22 -10.27 17.52
N ALA A 304 -14.57 -10.41 16.24
CA ALA A 304 -15.17 -9.32 15.50
C ALA A 304 -16.49 -8.94 16.20
N GLN A 305 -16.55 -7.74 16.77
CA GLN A 305 -17.74 -7.27 17.50
C GLN A 305 -18.91 -6.89 16.56
N PHE A 306 -18.71 -6.97 15.24
CA PHE A 306 -19.73 -6.63 14.24
C PHE A 306 -19.65 -7.59 13.05
N GLY A 307 -20.77 -8.24 12.74
CA GLY A 307 -21.06 -8.98 11.51
C GLY A 307 -22.31 -8.41 10.87
#